data_AF-A0A3B9H2T8-F1
#
_entry.id   AF-A0A3B9H2T8-F1
#
_cell.length_a   1.000
_cell.length_b   1.000
_cell.length_c   1.000
_cell.angle_alpha   90.00
_cell.angle_beta   90.00
_cell.angle_gamma   90.00
#
_symmetry.space_group_name_H-M   'P 1'
#
loop_
_entity.id
_entity.type
_entity.pdbx_description
1 polymer ?
#
loop_
_entity_poly.entity_id
_entity_poly.type
_entity_poly.pdbx_seq_one_letter_code
_entity_poly.pdbx_strand_id
1 'polypeptide(L)'
;MKKAWILALAGSLVACGQPAESPDGGNAAAPATAEHETLQADVPESEPITSPYELAESAPNDRDFAALAGYPDTWHVSYGWPGEYPAGFVVLEQGVTVNGRARPNPDAPANVPCTLPQYANYQIWNRQRVERDNLEFIVASKIEPVTMLVDARIETPGDEGMQVLNLKAGDVLSYLRYLGEGFAIFDVDGQEYTINEAELRDISSMTGMALEEDQWVEVACIGGTRAWILYDDAIAQDDIVPSPIVGFGEASDIYPDEVDKVRAEGLELEAFQNQ
;
A
#
# COMPACT_ATOMS: atom_id res chain seq x y z
N MET A 1 23.84 -42.20 51.43
CA MET A 1 25.29 -42.16 51.15
C MET A 1 25.77 -40.72 51.29
N LYS A 2 26.84 -40.52 52.06
CA LYS A 2 27.87 -39.44 52.09
C LYS A 2 27.38 -37.97 52.06
N LYS A 3 27.36 -37.30 53.23
CA LYS A 3 28.41 -36.42 53.86
C LYS A 3 28.38 -34.97 53.28
N ALA A 4 27.85 -33.93 53.95
CA ALA A 4 28.31 -33.22 55.17
C ALA A 4 29.63 -32.43 54.87
N TRP A 5 29.79 -31.09 54.97
CA TRP A 5 29.76 -30.12 56.11
C TRP A 5 29.77 -28.65 55.59
N ILE A 6 29.01 -27.68 56.14
CA ILE A 6 29.24 -26.74 57.28
C ILE A 6 30.38 -25.70 57.09
N LEU A 7 30.05 -24.39 57.08
CA LEU A 7 30.52 -23.43 58.10
C LEU A 7 29.75 -22.08 58.05
N ALA A 8 29.40 -21.63 59.24
CA ALA A 8 28.65 -20.42 59.57
C ALA A 8 29.57 -19.23 59.89
N LEU A 9 29.02 -18.02 59.87
CA LEU A 9 29.36 -16.99 60.86
C LEU A 9 28.22 -15.97 60.98
N ALA A 10 27.66 -15.92 62.19
CA ALA A 10 26.82 -14.85 62.69
C ALA A 10 27.69 -13.88 63.49
N GLY A 11 27.35 -12.58 63.48
CA GLY A 11 27.94 -11.55 64.33
C GLY A 11 26.91 -10.45 64.57
N SER A 12 26.65 -10.17 65.84
CA SER A 12 25.45 -9.53 66.39
C SER A 12 25.64 -8.04 66.75
N LEU A 13 24.52 -7.30 66.77
CA LEU A 13 24.03 -6.31 67.77
C LEU A 13 24.95 -5.19 68.31
N VAL A 14 24.46 -3.94 68.23
CA VAL A 14 24.20 -2.90 69.30
C VAL A 14 23.72 -1.63 68.53
N ALA A 15 22.49 -1.12 68.58
CA ALA A 15 21.58 -0.63 69.64
C ALA A 15 21.89 0.78 70.21
N CYS A 16 20.88 1.66 70.09
CA CYS A 16 20.50 2.83 70.91
C CYS A 16 20.95 4.26 70.51
N GLY A 17 19.94 5.09 70.23
CA GLY A 17 19.98 6.56 70.30
C GLY A 17 18.74 7.23 69.66
N GLN A 18 17.62 7.36 70.40
CA GLN A 18 16.47 8.22 70.05
C GLN A 18 16.73 9.71 70.44
N PRO A 19 15.73 10.62 70.39
CA PRO A 19 15.47 11.58 69.31
C PRO A 19 15.76 13.04 69.74
N ALA A 20 15.78 13.97 68.79
CA ALA A 20 15.62 15.39 69.10
C ALA A 20 14.71 16.08 68.07
N GLU A 21 13.75 16.79 68.64
CA GLU A 21 12.65 17.60 68.10
C GLU A 21 12.86 18.34 66.76
N SER A 22 11.82 18.26 65.91
CA SER A 22 11.40 19.30 64.92
C SER A 22 11.13 20.64 65.65
N PRO A 23 11.02 21.83 64.99
CA PRO A 23 10.59 22.05 63.60
C PRO A 23 11.32 23.18 62.84
N ASP A 24 11.23 23.21 61.51
CA ASP A 24 10.51 24.32 60.84
C ASP A 24 10.33 24.06 59.34
N GLY A 25 9.24 24.63 58.80
CA GLY A 25 8.68 24.33 57.50
C GLY A 25 9.53 24.71 56.28
N GLY A 26 9.22 24.06 55.16
CA GLY A 26 9.83 24.35 53.87
C GLY A 26 9.41 23.32 52.84
N ASN A 27 8.24 23.54 52.25
CA ASN A 27 7.71 22.75 51.14
C ASN A 27 8.69 22.83 49.95
N ALA A 28 9.48 21.78 49.71
CA ALA A 28 10.32 21.66 48.53
C ALA A 28 10.00 20.35 47.83
N ALA A 29 9.20 20.47 46.77
CA ALA A 29 8.89 19.39 45.84
C ALA A 29 10.19 18.84 45.21
N ALA A 30 10.30 17.52 45.17
CA ALA A 30 11.31 16.84 44.37
C ALA A 30 11.11 17.14 42.87
N PRO A 31 12.17 17.20 42.06
CA PRO A 31 12.02 17.42 40.63
C PRO A 31 11.39 16.18 39.98
N ALA A 32 10.30 16.40 39.26
CA ALA A 32 9.69 15.40 38.41
C ALA A 32 10.68 14.97 37.32
N THR A 33 10.92 13.67 37.24
CA THR A 33 11.46 13.02 36.06
C THR A 33 10.51 13.29 34.90
N ALA A 34 10.99 14.02 33.89
CA ALA A 34 10.28 14.16 32.63
C ALA A 34 10.23 12.79 31.96
N GLU A 35 9.09 12.13 32.05
CA GLU A 35 8.76 11.00 31.20
C GLU A 35 8.61 11.53 29.78
N HIS A 36 9.46 11.03 28.87
CA HIS A 36 9.24 11.16 27.44
C HIS A 36 7.91 10.46 27.13
N GLU A 37 6.86 11.25 26.99
CA GLU A 37 5.59 10.81 26.45
C GLU A 37 5.83 10.53 24.96
N THR A 38 6.16 9.27 24.65
CA THR A 38 6.02 8.74 23.31
C THR A 38 4.54 8.84 22.97
N LEU A 39 4.19 9.84 22.16
CA LEU A 39 2.90 9.92 21.47
C LEU A 39 2.81 8.75 20.49
N GLN A 40 2.56 7.57 21.04
CA GLN A 40 2.11 6.42 20.28
C GLN A 40 0.62 6.63 20.13
N ALA A 41 0.23 7.24 19.01
CA ALA A 41 -1.17 7.24 18.62
C ALA A 41 -1.57 5.77 18.45
N ASP A 42 -2.44 5.28 19.35
CA ASP A 42 -3.21 4.05 19.16
C ASP A 42 -4.11 4.25 17.92
N VAL A 43 -3.51 4.14 16.74
CA VAL A 43 -4.26 3.84 15.53
C VAL A 43 -4.57 2.34 15.64
N PRO A 44 -5.85 1.94 15.63
CA PRO A 44 -6.20 0.53 15.65
C PRO A 44 -5.42 -0.20 14.57
N GLU A 45 -4.87 -1.36 14.91
CA GLU A 45 -4.27 -2.25 13.91
C GLU A 45 -5.37 -2.58 12.89
N SER A 46 -5.22 -2.07 11.67
CA SER A 46 -6.15 -2.30 10.59
C SER A 46 -6.06 -3.76 10.17
N GLU A 47 -7.21 -4.45 10.08
CA GLU A 47 -7.26 -5.83 9.60
C GLU A 47 -6.58 -5.95 8.22
N PRO A 48 -5.95 -7.09 7.89
CA PRO A 48 -5.32 -7.30 6.58
C PRO A 48 -6.37 -7.37 5.46
N ILE A 49 -5.93 -7.15 4.21
CA ILE A 49 -6.77 -7.35 3.02
C ILE A 49 -6.97 -8.85 2.81
N THR A 50 -8.20 -9.27 2.51
CA THR A 50 -8.56 -10.68 2.39
C THR A 50 -8.72 -11.18 0.95
N SER A 51 -8.86 -10.27 -0.02
CA SER A 51 -8.88 -10.60 -1.45
C SER A 51 -8.49 -9.41 -2.34
N PRO A 52 -8.05 -9.63 -3.59
CA PRO A 52 -7.78 -8.55 -4.54
C PRO A 52 -9.04 -7.71 -4.88
N TYR A 53 -10.22 -8.31 -4.79
CA TYR A 53 -11.51 -7.67 -5.08
C TYR A 53 -11.92 -6.63 -4.03
N GLU A 54 -11.53 -6.86 -2.77
CA GLU A 54 -11.90 -5.98 -1.65
C GLU A 54 -11.48 -4.53 -1.92
N LEU A 55 -10.34 -4.33 -2.56
CA LEU A 55 -9.85 -3.00 -2.93
C LEU A 55 -10.72 -2.34 -4.01
N ALA A 56 -11.07 -3.08 -5.06
CA ALA A 56 -11.95 -2.56 -6.12
C ALA A 56 -13.36 -2.26 -5.58
N GLU A 57 -13.90 -3.12 -4.71
CA GLU A 57 -15.20 -2.95 -4.06
C GLU A 57 -15.21 -1.81 -3.03
N SER A 58 -14.05 -1.47 -2.46
CA SER A 58 -13.89 -0.35 -1.54
C SER A 58 -13.81 1.03 -2.22
N ALA A 59 -13.90 1.07 -3.56
CA ALA A 59 -13.82 2.31 -4.31
C ALA A 59 -14.85 3.36 -3.83
N PRO A 60 -14.44 4.62 -3.63
CA PRO A 60 -15.36 5.71 -3.36
C PRO A 60 -16.43 5.85 -4.46
N ASN A 61 -17.69 5.60 -4.11
CA ASN A 61 -18.83 5.62 -5.07
C ASN A 61 -19.18 7.02 -5.59
N ASP A 62 -18.63 8.09 -5.01
CA ASP A 62 -18.93 9.49 -5.34
C ASP A 62 -17.83 10.18 -6.16
N ARG A 63 -16.80 9.43 -6.58
CA ARG A 63 -15.62 9.98 -7.24
C ARG A 63 -15.55 9.58 -8.71
N ASP A 64 -15.51 10.59 -9.58
CA ASP A 64 -15.26 10.43 -11.00
C ASP A 64 -13.74 10.44 -11.26
N PHE A 65 -13.14 9.25 -11.27
CA PHE A 65 -11.70 9.10 -11.48
C PHE A 65 -11.25 9.50 -12.89
N ALA A 66 -12.11 9.32 -13.89
CA ALA A 66 -11.82 9.75 -15.25
C ALA A 66 -11.76 11.29 -15.34
N ALA A 67 -12.69 12.00 -14.69
CA ALA A 67 -12.66 13.46 -14.63
C ALA A 67 -11.57 14.04 -13.72
N LEU A 68 -11.19 13.31 -12.66
CA LEU A 68 -10.05 13.64 -11.80
C LEU A 68 -8.73 13.57 -12.57
N ALA A 69 -8.57 12.49 -13.33
CA ALA A 69 -7.41 12.25 -14.14
C ALA A 69 -7.46 13.03 -15.45
N GLY A 70 -6.33 13.11 -16.15
CA GLY A 70 -6.23 13.87 -17.40
C GLY A 70 -6.03 12.99 -18.63
N TYR A 71 -6.46 11.72 -18.60
CA TYR A 71 -6.30 10.77 -19.70
C TYR A 71 -7.37 10.97 -20.77
N PRO A 72 -7.10 10.59 -22.03
CA PRO A 72 -8.13 10.49 -23.05
C PRO A 72 -9.03 9.27 -22.82
N ASP A 73 -10.23 9.27 -23.42
CA ASP A 73 -11.24 8.20 -23.31
C ASP A 73 -10.78 6.81 -23.81
N THR A 74 -9.57 6.70 -24.36
CA THR A 74 -8.93 5.40 -24.69
C THR A 74 -8.29 4.72 -23.47
N TRP A 75 -8.43 5.32 -22.29
CA TRP A 75 -7.95 4.79 -21.02
C TRP A 75 -9.11 4.66 -20.05
N HIS A 76 -9.09 3.60 -19.26
CA HIS A 76 -9.97 3.39 -18.14
C HIS A 76 -9.23 3.77 -16.85
N VAL A 77 -9.82 4.66 -16.05
CA VAL A 77 -9.23 5.11 -14.79
C VAL A 77 -10.09 4.63 -13.64
N SER A 78 -9.51 3.88 -12.71
CA SER A 78 -10.22 3.27 -11.58
C SER A 78 -9.42 3.33 -10.28
N TYR A 79 -10.12 3.11 -9.17
CA TYR A 79 -9.55 3.12 -7.82
C TYR A 79 -8.62 1.94 -7.55
N GLY A 80 -7.52 2.18 -6.84
CA GLY A 80 -6.53 1.19 -6.45
C GLY A 80 -5.49 0.90 -7.53
N TRP A 81 -4.56 -0.01 -7.22
CA TRP A 81 -3.54 -0.49 -8.15
C TRP A 81 -3.85 -1.91 -8.63
N PRO A 82 -3.43 -2.27 -9.86
CA PRO A 82 -3.82 -3.53 -10.49
C PRO A 82 -3.06 -4.73 -9.90
N GLY A 83 -3.62 -5.93 -10.09
CA GLY A 83 -2.98 -7.20 -9.80
C GLY A 83 -3.13 -7.74 -8.37
N GLU A 84 -2.80 -9.03 -8.22
CA GLU A 84 -2.90 -9.79 -6.96
C GLU A 84 -1.94 -9.27 -5.89
N TYR A 85 -0.74 -8.86 -6.32
CA TYR A 85 0.27 -8.23 -5.47
C TYR A 85 0.57 -6.83 -6.04
N PRO A 86 -0.26 -5.83 -5.74
CA PRO A 86 -0.07 -4.49 -6.28
C PRO A 86 1.29 -3.96 -5.84
N ALA A 87 1.94 -3.25 -6.75
CA ALA A 87 3.24 -2.64 -6.50
C ALA A 87 3.21 -1.69 -5.29
N GLY A 88 4.39 -1.24 -4.89
CA GLY A 88 4.58 -0.19 -3.89
C GLY A 88 5.98 0.36 -3.99
N PHE A 89 6.26 1.46 -3.29
CA PHE A 89 7.62 1.98 -3.18
C PHE A 89 7.92 2.47 -1.77
N VAL A 90 9.20 2.38 -1.39
CA VAL A 90 9.69 2.71 -0.06
C VAL A 90 10.76 3.80 -0.16
N VAL A 91 10.66 4.80 0.71
CA VAL A 91 11.64 5.89 0.82
C VAL A 91 12.69 5.51 1.87
N LEU A 92 13.94 5.30 1.46
CA LEU A 92 14.98 4.81 2.38
C LEU A 92 15.72 5.94 3.10
N GLU A 93 15.92 7.07 2.42
CA GLU A 93 16.74 8.18 2.90
C GLU A 93 15.92 9.40 3.32
N GLN A 94 16.51 10.26 4.15
CA GLN A 94 15.87 11.51 4.57
C GLN A 94 15.99 12.58 3.48
N GLY A 95 14.94 13.39 3.31
CA GLY A 95 14.98 14.55 2.42
C GLY A 95 14.73 14.23 0.95
N VAL A 96 14.40 12.98 0.63
CA VAL A 96 14.01 12.55 -0.72
C VAL A 96 12.84 13.39 -1.21
N THR A 97 13.02 14.00 -2.37
CA THR A 97 12.02 14.86 -2.99
C THR A 97 11.74 14.38 -4.40
N VAL A 98 10.48 13.99 -4.62
CA VAL A 98 9.97 13.58 -5.93
C VAL A 98 9.16 14.74 -6.50
N ASN A 99 9.29 14.99 -7.80
CA ASN A 99 8.43 15.93 -8.47
C ASN A 99 7.13 15.22 -8.86
N GLY A 100 6.05 15.52 -8.15
CA GLY A 100 4.72 15.05 -8.51
C GLY A 100 3.97 16.04 -9.40
N ARG A 101 2.70 15.74 -9.64
CA ARG A 101 1.79 16.50 -10.47
C ARG A 101 0.58 16.97 -9.67
N ALA A 102 -0.07 18.04 -10.12
CA ALA A 102 -1.31 18.52 -9.52
C ALA A 102 -2.51 17.61 -9.82
N ARG A 103 -2.42 16.79 -10.86
CA ARG A 103 -3.43 15.80 -11.26
C ARG A 103 -2.72 14.55 -11.83
N PRO A 104 -3.34 13.37 -11.77
CA PRO A 104 -2.77 12.15 -12.35
C PRO A 104 -2.95 12.18 -13.87
N ASN A 105 -1.92 12.68 -14.55
CA ASN A 105 -1.83 12.75 -16.01
C ASN A 105 -0.34 12.75 -16.39
N PRO A 106 0.15 11.77 -17.16
CA PRO A 106 1.58 11.62 -17.47
C PRO A 106 2.10 12.78 -18.33
N ASP A 107 1.26 13.38 -19.17
CA ASP A 107 1.58 14.54 -20.01
C ASP A 107 1.61 15.87 -19.24
N ALA A 108 1.05 15.90 -18.01
CA ALA A 108 1.12 17.10 -17.18
C ALA A 108 2.54 17.26 -16.60
N PRO A 109 3.05 18.49 -16.46
CA PRO A 109 4.39 18.71 -15.93
C PRO A 109 4.48 18.24 -14.47
N ALA A 110 5.50 17.43 -14.19
CA ALA A 110 5.91 17.06 -12.84
C ALA A 110 6.64 18.24 -12.18
N ASN A 111 5.90 19.21 -11.64
CA ASN A 111 6.43 20.44 -11.08
C ASN A 111 5.97 20.74 -9.65
N VAL A 112 5.32 19.78 -9.00
CA VAL A 112 4.94 19.87 -7.58
C VAL A 112 6.02 19.16 -6.77
N PRO A 113 7.02 19.87 -6.20
CA PRO A 113 8.03 19.24 -5.38
C PRO A 113 7.39 18.66 -4.12
N CYS A 114 7.62 17.37 -3.89
CA CYS A 114 7.04 16.63 -2.78
C CYS A 114 8.14 15.91 -2.00
N THR A 115 8.51 16.45 -0.84
CA THR A 115 9.43 15.77 0.06
C THR A 115 8.68 14.69 0.82
N LEU A 116 9.14 13.45 0.70
CA LEU A 116 8.51 12.29 1.33
C LEU A 116 9.16 11.96 2.68
N PRO A 117 8.42 11.39 3.65
CA PRO A 117 9.01 10.94 4.90
C PRO A 117 9.96 9.77 4.68
N GLN A 118 11.09 9.79 5.37
CA GLN A 118 11.97 8.63 5.44
C GLN A 118 11.20 7.44 6.03
N TYR A 119 11.48 6.24 5.53
CA TYR A 119 10.86 4.96 5.89
C TYR A 119 9.39 4.79 5.52
N ALA A 120 8.83 5.76 4.78
CA ALA A 120 7.47 5.66 4.26
C ALA A 120 7.36 4.53 3.23
N ASN A 121 6.40 3.64 3.41
CA ASN A 121 6.05 2.60 2.45
C ASN A 121 4.71 2.92 1.79
N TYR A 122 4.75 3.42 0.55
CA TYR A 122 3.58 3.72 -0.26
C TYR A 122 3.13 2.47 -1.01
N GLN A 123 2.34 1.67 -0.31
CA GLN A 123 1.75 0.43 -0.82
C GLN A 123 0.31 0.37 -0.29
N ILE A 124 -0.64 -0.02 -1.14
CA ILE A 124 -2.08 0.08 -0.85
C ILE A 124 -2.56 -0.76 0.34
N TRP A 125 -1.84 -1.83 0.69
CA TRP A 125 -2.02 -2.68 1.87
C TRP A 125 -1.45 -2.06 3.15
N ASN A 126 -0.65 -0.99 3.09
CA ASN A 126 -0.18 -0.26 4.27
C ASN A 126 -1.30 0.64 4.80
N ARG A 127 -2.39 0.01 5.26
CA ARG A 127 -3.65 0.67 5.70
C ARG A 127 -3.39 1.74 6.73
N GLN A 128 -2.48 1.51 7.67
CA GLN A 128 -2.09 2.52 8.67
C GLN A 128 -1.61 3.82 8.01
N ARG A 129 -0.72 3.74 7.01
CA ARG A 129 -0.27 4.92 6.26
C ARG A 129 -1.39 5.48 5.36
N VAL A 130 -2.14 4.62 4.67
CA VAL A 130 -3.24 5.04 3.80
C VAL A 130 -4.24 5.90 4.59
N GLU A 131 -4.66 5.45 5.76
CA GLU A 131 -5.58 6.16 6.63
C GLU A 131 -4.95 7.42 7.25
N ARG A 132 -3.75 7.29 7.82
CA ARG A 132 -3.07 8.40 8.50
C ARG A 132 -2.79 9.58 7.57
N ASP A 133 -2.35 9.31 6.34
CA ASP A 133 -1.93 10.32 5.37
C ASP A 133 -3.03 10.61 4.32
N ASN A 134 -4.18 9.94 4.44
CA ASN A 134 -5.30 10.00 3.49
C ASN A 134 -4.80 9.80 2.06
N LEU A 135 -4.09 8.69 1.81
CA LEU A 135 -3.54 8.37 0.50
C LEU A 135 -4.67 7.94 -0.46
N GLU A 136 -4.55 8.31 -1.72
CA GLU A 136 -5.45 7.85 -2.77
C GLU A 136 -4.65 7.15 -3.87
N PHE A 137 -4.98 5.89 -4.13
CA PHE A 137 -4.36 5.10 -5.20
C PHE A 137 -5.34 5.01 -6.36
N ILE A 138 -4.86 5.27 -7.57
CA ILE A 138 -5.62 5.03 -8.79
C ILE A 138 -4.71 4.38 -9.83
N VAL A 139 -5.30 3.70 -10.79
CA VAL A 139 -4.62 3.23 -11.98
C VAL A 139 -5.34 3.75 -13.21
N ALA A 140 -4.57 4.16 -14.21
CA ALA A 140 -5.08 4.35 -15.56
C ALA A 140 -4.57 3.18 -16.40
N SER A 141 -5.47 2.40 -16.96
CA SER A 141 -5.16 1.25 -17.81
C SER A 141 -5.63 1.55 -19.23
N LYS A 142 -4.79 1.30 -20.23
CA LYS A 142 -5.15 1.51 -21.63
C LYS A 142 -6.19 0.47 -22.03
N ILE A 143 -7.24 0.93 -22.71
CA ILE A 143 -8.34 0.06 -23.11
C ILE A 143 -7.91 -0.76 -24.32
N GLU A 144 -7.89 -2.09 -24.17
CA GLU A 144 -7.52 -3.02 -25.23
C GLU A 144 -8.75 -3.78 -25.76
N PRO A 145 -8.99 -3.82 -27.08
CA PRO A 145 -10.14 -4.52 -27.64
C PRO A 145 -9.92 -6.04 -27.68
N VAL A 146 -10.90 -6.79 -27.18
CA VAL A 146 -10.92 -8.26 -27.21
C VAL A 146 -12.05 -8.74 -28.11
N THR A 147 -11.70 -9.35 -29.24
CA THR A 147 -12.68 -9.88 -30.21
C THR A 147 -12.97 -11.35 -29.92
N MET A 148 -14.25 -11.71 -29.82
CA MET A 148 -14.69 -13.09 -29.69
C MET A 148 -14.55 -13.84 -31.01
N LEU A 149 -13.95 -15.03 -30.96
CA LEU A 149 -13.70 -15.86 -32.15
C LEU A 149 -14.80 -16.91 -32.38
N VAL A 150 -15.55 -17.24 -31.32
CA VAL A 150 -16.66 -18.19 -31.33
C VAL A 150 -17.80 -17.70 -30.44
N ASP A 151 -19.00 -18.24 -30.64
CA ASP A 151 -20.10 -18.07 -29.68
C ASP A 151 -19.73 -18.68 -28.33
N ALA A 152 -20.00 -17.96 -27.24
CA ALA A 152 -19.61 -18.35 -25.90
C ALA A 152 -20.67 -17.98 -24.84
N ARG A 153 -20.60 -18.69 -23.71
CA ARG A 153 -21.39 -18.42 -22.51
C ARG A 153 -20.40 -18.30 -21.36
N ILE A 154 -20.25 -17.10 -20.83
CA ILE A 154 -19.27 -16.75 -19.80
C ILE A 154 -19.98 -16.62 -18.46
N GLU A 155 -19.47 -17.29 -17.43
CA GLU A 155 -19.98 -17.13 -16.07
C GLU A 155 -19.25 -15.97 -15.40
N THR A 156 -20.00 -14.99 -14.88
CA THR A 156 -19.45 -13.79 -14.23
C THR A 156 -20.26 -13.48 -12.97
N PRO A 157 -19.67 -12.87 -11.94
CA PRO A 157 -20.42 -12.31 -10.83
C PRO A 157 -21.46 -11.28 -11.29
N GLY A 158 -22.52 -11.12 -10.51
CA GLY A 158 -23.56 -10.12 -10.65
C GLY A 158 -24.26 -9.87 -9.31
N ASP A 159 -25.16 -8.88 -9.25
CA ASP A 159 -25.74 -8.39 -7.99
C ASP A 159 -26.48 -9.46 -7.17
N GLU A 160 -27.16 -10.40 -7.83
CA GLU A 160 -27.91 -11.49 -7.20
C GLU A 160 -27.14 -12.83 -7.17
N GLY A 161 -25.85 -12.79 -7.46
CA GLY A 161 -24.97 -13.96 -7.60
C GLY A 161 -24.46 -14.16 -9.02
N MET A 162 -24.03 -15.37 -9.35
CA MET A 162 -23.47 -15.67 -10.68
C MET A 162 -24.51 -15.45 -11.79
N GLN A 163 -24.10 -14.78 -12.85
CA GLN A 163 -24.86 -14.56 -14.08
C GLN A 163 -24.11 -15.12 -15.30
N VAL A 164 -24.84 -15.32 -16.40
CA VAL A 164 -24.27 -15.83 -17.66
C VAL A 164 -24.36 -14.76 -18.75
N LEU A 165 -23.19 -14.32 -19.21
CA LEU A 165 -23.06 -13.45 -20.37
C LEU A 165 -23.05 -14.30 -21.65
N ASN A 166 -23.90 -13.97 -22.62
CA ASN A 166 -23.98 -14.68 -23.90
C ASN A 166 -23.29 -13.85 -24.98
N LEU A 167 -22.11 -14.28 -25.40
CA LEU A 167 -21.30 -13.60 -26.41
C LEU A 167 -21.35 -14.33 -27.75
N LYS A 168 -21.26 -13.59 -28.83
CA LYS A 168 -21.26 -14.07 -30.21
C LYS A 168 -19.89 -13.92 -30.84
N ALA A 169 -19.60 -14.81 -31.79
CA ALA A 169 -18.43 -14.65 -32.64
C ALA A 169 -18.48 -13.28 -33.34
N GLY A 170 -17.42 -12.50 -33.23
CA GLY A 170 -17.30 -11.14 -33.75
C GLY A 170 -17.67 -10.02 -32.78
N ASP A 171 -18.22 -10.34 -31.60
CA ASP A 171 -18.40 -9.33 -30.54
C ASP A 171 -17.04 -8.79 -30.10
N VAL A 172 -16.99 -7.51 -29.75
CA VAL A 172 -15.79 -6.82 -29.27
C VAL A 172 -16.06 -6.32 -27.86
N LEU A 173 -15.29 -6.83 -26.90
CA LEU A 173 -15.27 -6.40 -25.52
C LEU A 173 -14.11 -5.42 -25.33
N SER A 174 -14.20 -4.56 -24.33
CA SER A 174 -13.09 -3.70 -23.94
C SER A 174 -12.45 -4.26 -22.68
N TYR A 175 -11.19 -4.67 -22.74
CA TYR A 175 -10.40 -5.03 -21.56
C TYR A 175 -10.06 -3.74 -20.82
N LEU A 176 -10.50 -3.63 -19.57
CA LEU A 176 -10.36 -2.40 -18.79
C LEU A 176 -9.21 -2.49 -17.79
N ARG A 177 -9.10 -3.59 -17.03
CA ARG A 177 -8.09 -3.73 -15.98
C ARG A 177 -7.96 -5.15 -15.44
N TYR A 178 -6.75 -5.56 -15.10
CA TYR A 178 -6.49 -6.78 -14.33
C TYR A 178 -6.71 -6.58 -12.80
N LEU A 179 -7.42 -7.50 -12.16
CA LEU A 179 -7.67 -7.45 -10.71
C LEU A 179 -6.71 -8.35 -9.92
N GLY A 180 -6.43 -9.55 -10.41
CA GLY A 180 -5.71 -10.59 -9.67
C GLY A 180 -6.36 -11.97 -9.86
N GLU A 181 -5.63 -13.04 -9.54
CA GLU A 181 -6.12 -14.44 -9.59
C GLU A 181 -6.70 -14.88 -10.96
N GLY A 182 -6.34 -14.18 -12.04
CA GLY A 182 -6.85 -14.45 -13.39
C GLY A 182 -8.19 -13.78 -13.71
N PHE A 183 -8.64 -12.82 -12.90
CA PHE A 183 -9.84 -12.03 -13.16
C PHE A 183 -9.50 -10.61 -13.61
N ALA A 184 -10.31 -10.10 -14.53
CA ALA A 184 -10.20 -8.77 -15.07
C ALA A 184 -11.58 -8.14 -15.26
N ILE A 185 -11.62 -6.81 -15.32
CA ILE A 185 -12.81 -6.03 -15.65
C ILE A 185 -12.88 -5.85 -17.17
N PHE A 186 -14.04 -6.14 -17.74
CA PHE A 186 -14.37 -5.92 -19.14
C PHE A 186 -15.60 -5.04 -19.27
N ASP A 187 -15.59 -4.10 -20.20
CA ASP A 187 -16.81 -3.44 -20.67
C ASP A 187 -17.41 -4.23 -21.85
N VAL A 188 -18.71 -4.51 -21.73
CA VAL A 188 -19.52 -5.15 -22.76
C VAL A 188 -20.79 -4.32 -22.94
N ASP A 189 -20.91 -3.66 -24.08
CA ASP A 189 -22.03 -2.77 -24.43
C ASP A 189 -22.30 -1.66 -23.39
N GLY A 190 -21.25 -1.10 -22.77
CA GLY A 190 -21.36 -0.02 -21.78
C GLY A 190 -21.62 -0.50 -20.35
N GLN A 191 -21.48 -1.80 -20.08
CA GLN A 191 -21.59 -2.39 -18.75
C GLN A 191 -20.32 -3.14 -18.40
N GLU A 192 -19.81 -2.90 -17.18
CA GLU A 192 -18.64 -3.59 -16.64
C GLU A 192 -18.99 -4.98 -16.08
N TYR A 193 -18.11 -5.94 -16.34
CA TYR A 193 -18.19 -7.33 -15.88
C TYR A 193 -16.83 -7.82 -15.38
N THR A 194 -16.83 -8.57 -14.28
CA THR A 194 -15.63 -9.26 -13.77
C THR A 194 -15.53 -10.64 -14.38
N ILE A 195 -14.65 -10.84 -15.36
CA ILE A 195 -14.53 -12.09 -16.11
C ILE A 195 -13.22 -12.79 -15.77
N ASN A 196 -13.29 -14.12 -15.61
CA ASN A 196 -12.10 -14.96 -15.54
C ASN A 196 -11.45 -15.06 -16.93
N GLU A 197 -10.22 -14.56 -17.06
CA GLU A 197 -9.45 -14.56 -18.30
C GLU A 197 -9.26 -15.97 -18.88
N ALA A 198 -9.22 -17.00 -18.03
CA ALA A 198 -9.11 -18.38 -18.50
C ALA A 198 -10.31 -18.80 -19.37
N GLU A 199 -11.50 -18.23 -19.14
CA GLU A 199 -12.67 -18.52 -19.98
C GLU A 199 -12.56 -17.90 -21.38
N LEU A 200 -11.73 -16.87 -21.56
CA LEU A 200 -11.58 -16.15 -22.83
C LEU A 200 -10.36 -16.59 -23.65
N ARG A 201 -9.32 -17.13 -22.99
CA ARG A 201 -7.97 -17.35 -23.59
C ARG A 201 -7.96 -18.05 -24.94
N ASP A 202 -8.75 -19.12 -25.10
CA ASP A 202 -8.76 -19.95 -26.31
C ASP A 202 -9.89 -19.60 -27.29
N ILE A 203 -10.77 -18.65 -26.91
CA ILE A 203 -12.00 -18.32 -27.66
C ILE A 203 -12.08 -16.85 -28.07
N SER A 204 -11.06 -16.05 -27.77
CA SER A 204 -10.97 -14.64 -28.11
C SER A 204 -9.56 -14.25 -28.60
N SER A 205 -9.40 -12.99 -29.01
CA SER A 205 -8.10 -12.41 -29.40
C SER A 205 -7.20 -12.02 -28.22
N MET A 206 -7.57 -12.36 -26.99
CA MET A 206 -6.93 -11.85 -25.76
C MET A 206 -5.50 -12.37 -25.52
N THR A 207 -5.12 -13.47 -26.16
CA THR A 207 -3.80 -14.07 -25.94
C THR A 207 -2.67 -13.15 -26.42
N GLY A 208 -1.75 -12.81 -25.51
CA GLY A 208 -0.54 -12.04 -25.82
C GLY A 208 -0.76 -10.53 -25.95
N MET A 209 -1.85 -9.99 -25.41
CA MET A 209 -2.04 -8.54 -25.28
C MET A 209 -0.97 -7.96 -24.35
N ALA A 210 -0.41 -6.82 -24.76
CA ALA A 210 0.43 -6.01 -23.89
C ALA A 210 -0.49 -5.01 -23.17
N LEU A 211 -0.58 -5.12 -21.85
CA LEU A 211 -1.33 -4.17 -21.04
C LEU A 211 -0.42 -3.00 -20.69
N GLU A 212 -0.92 -1.79 -20.90
CA GLU A 212 -0.24 -0.54 -20.56
C GLU A 212 -1.00 0.09 -19.40
N GLU A 213 -0.29 0.35 -18.29
CA GLU A 213 -0.88 0.81 -17.05
C GLU A 213 0.01 1.86 -16.39
N ASP A 214 -0.62 2.94 -15.90
CA ASP A 214 0.02 3.98 -15.12
C ASP A 214 -0.54 3.96 -13.70
N GLN A 215 0.32 3.65 -12.73
CA GLN A 215 -0.03 3.54 -11.32
C GLN A 215 0.25 4.84 -10.57
N TRP A 216 -0.78 5.46 -10.00
CA TRP A 216 -0.68 6.75 -9.33
C TRP A 216 -1.02 6.67 -7.85
N VAL A 217 -0.32 7.47 -7.05
CA VAL A 217 -0.68 7.71 -5.65
C VAL A 217 -0.70 9.21 -5.36
N GLU A 218 -1.77 9.69 -4.74
CA GLU A 218 -1.81 11.02 -4.13
C GLU A 218 -1.23 10.94 -2.72
N VAL A 219 -0.16 11.70 -2.46
CA VAL A 219 0.54 11.68 -1.19
C VAL A 219 0.47 13.02 -0.47
N ALA A 220 0.50 12.97 0.86
CA ALA A 220 0.78 14.14 1.70
C ALA A 220 2.30 14.34 1.81
N CYS A 221 2.78 15.45 1.28
CA CYS A 221 4.20 15.82 1.33
C CYS A 221 4.54 16.44 2.70
N ILE A 222 5.80 16.33 3.12
CA ILE A 222 6.33 17.12 4.24
C ILE A 222 6.15 18.60 3.89
N GLY A 223 5.50 19.35 4.80
CA GLY A 223 5.13 20.75 4.57
C GLY A 223 3.67 20.96 4.16
N GLY A 224 2.90 19.89 3.98
CA GLY A 224 1.43 19.94 3.86
C GLY A 224 0.88 20.13 2.44
N THR A 225 1.73 20.17 1.42
CA THR A 225 1.30 20.06 0.02
C THR A 225 0.86 18.63 -0.28
N ARG A 226 0.04 18.46 -1.32
CA ARG A 226 -0.31 17.14 -1.87
C ARG A 226 0.13 17.08 -3.32
N ALA A 227 0.55 15.89 -3.75
CA ALA A 227 1.00 15.67 -5.12
C ALA A 227 0.61 14.27 -5.57
N TRP A 228 0.25 14.15 -6.85
CA TRP A 228 0.13 12.87 -7.54
C TRP A 228 1.51 12.41 -8.01
N ILE A 229 1.93 11.25 -7.57
CA ILE A 229 3.20 10.63 -7.94
C ILE A 229 2.89 9.42 -8.82
N LEU A 230 3.53 9.36 -9.99
CA LEU A 230 3.54 8.18 -10.85
C LEU A 230 4.54 7.19 -10.27
N TYR A 231 4.16 5.92 -10.18
CA TYR A 231 5.02 4.85 -9.65
C TYR A 231 6.40 4.84 -10.33
N ASP A 232 6.42 4.82 -11.67
CA ASP A 232 7.65 4.81 -12.46
C ASP A 232 8.56 6.01 -12.19
N ASP A 233 8.00 7.20 -11.95
CA ASP A 233 8.77 8.39 -11.60
C ASP A 233 9.40 8.28 -10.20
N ALA A 234 8.74 7.58 -9.27
CA ALA A 234 9.21 7.37 -7.91
C ALA A 234 10.36 6.37 -7.87
N ILE A 235 10.19 5.19 -8.49
CA ILE A 235 11.22 4.14 -8.49
C ILE A 235 12.43 4.47 -9.36
N ALA A 236 12.33 5.47 -10.23
CA ALA A 236 13.49 6.01 -10.95
C ALA A 236 14.45 6.82 -10.06
N GLN A 237 14.14 7.05 -8.78
CA GLN A 237 15.01 7.74 -7.82
C GLN A 237 15.88 6.74 -7.04
N ASP A 238 17.20 6.96 -6.98
CA ASP A 238 18.15 6.05 -6.30
C ASP A 238 17.84 5.76 -4.80
N ASP A 239 17.15 6.70 -4.14
CA ASP A 239 16.81 6.63 -2.71
C ASP A 239 15.41 6.04 -2.44
N ILE A 240 14.73 5.60 -3.50
CA ILE A 240 13.44 4.93 -3.47
C ILE A 240 13.61 3.56 -4.11
N VAL A 241 13.04 2.53 -3.50
CA VAL A 241 13.05 1.17 -4.05
C VAL A 241 11.64 0.60 -4.10
N PRO A 242 11.37 -0.41 -4.94
CA PRO A 242 10.12 -1.16 -4.86
C PRO A 242 9.88 -1.70 -3.46
N SER A 243 8.62 -1.63 -3.03
CA SER A 243 8.20 -2.16 -1.75
C SER A 243 8.29 -3.68 -1.75
N PRO A 244 8.93 -4.30 -0.74
CA PRO A 244 9.01 -5.74 -0.64
C PRO A 244 7.64 -6.32 -0.32
N ILE A 245 7.30 -7.42 -0.99
CA ILE A 245 6.11 -8.21 -0.68
C ILE A 245 6.47 -9.18 0.44
N VAL A 246 5.98 -8.91 1.64
CA VAL A 246 6.23 -9.75 2.84
C VAL A 246 5.16 -10.82 3.06
N GLY A 247 3.96 -10.59 2.52
CA GLY A 247 2.79 -11.45 2.62
C GLY A 247 1.64 -10.89 1.79
N PHE A 248 0.61 -11.71 1.56
CA PHE A 248 -0.61 -11.24 0.88
C PHE A 248 -1.38 -10.30 1.81
N GLY A 249 -1.74 -9.11 1.32
CA GLY A 249 -2.48 -8.13 2.11
C GLY A 249 -1.69 -7.48 3.24
N GLU A 250 -0.36 -7.68 3.28
CA GLU A 250 0.52 -7.22 4.35
C GLU A 250 1.51 -6.16 3.85
N ALA A 251 1.46 -4.96 4.44
CA ALA A 251 2.49 -3.94 4.28
C ALA A 251 2.51 -2.98 5.47
N SER A 252 3.67 -2.44 5.79
CA SER A 252 3.86 -1.41 6.82
C SER A 252 4.98 -0.45 6.43
N ASP A 253 5.04 0.71 7.09
CA ASP A 253 6.25 1.54 7.07
C ASP A 253 7.43 0.72 7.60
N ILE A 254 8.64 0.97 7.09
CA ILE A 254 9.82 0.16 7.43
C ILE A 254 10.51 0.68 8.70
N TYR A 255 11.19 -0.20 9.42
CA TYR A 255 12.01 0.17 10.57
C TYR A 255 13.43 0.55 10.14
N PRO A 256 14.14 1.40 10.90
CA PRO A 256 15.50 1.82 10.57
C PRO A 256 16.51 0.66 10.40
N ASP A 257 16.32 -0.45 11.11
CA ASP A 257 17.17 -1.64 11.03
C ASP A 257 16.83 -2.56 9.85
N GLU A 258 15.76 -2.28 9.11
CA GLU A 258 15.35 -3.04 7.92
C GLU A 258 15.88 -2.46 6.61
N VAL A 259 16.45 -1.25 6.63
CA VAL A 259 16.86 -0.50 5.43
C VAL A 259 17.75 -1.31 4.48
N ASP A 260 18.79 -1.95 5.00
CA ASP A 260 19.73 -2.73 4.18
C ASP A 260 19.05 -3.94 3.51
N LYS A 261 18.12 -4.58 4.23
CA LYS A 261 17.34 -5.72 3.71
C LYS A 261 16.39 -5.25 2.61
N VAL A 262 15.60 -4.21 2.88
CA VAL A 262 14.61 -3.65 1.94
C VAL A 262 15.32 -3.14 0.68
N ARG A 263 16.48 -2.50 0.82
CA ARG A 263 17.29 -2.07 -0.32
C ARG A 263 17.72 -3.25 -1.19
N ALA A 264 18.18 -4.35 -0.59
CA ALA A 264 18.58 -5.54 -1.33
C ALA A 264 17.41 -6.19 -2.07
N GLU A 265 16.27 -6.37 -1.38
CA GLU A 265 15.06 -6.96 -1.97
C GLU A 265 14.47 -6.09 -3.09
N GLY A 266 14.44 -4.76 -2.91
CA GLY A 266 13.99 -3.82 -3.93
C GLY A 266 14.81 -3.88 -5.21
N LEU A 267 16.14 -3.96 -5.10
CA LEU A 267 17.03 -4.12 -6.27
C LEU A 267 16.84 -5.46 -6.99
N GLU A 268 16.52 -6.53 -6.26
CA GLU A 268 16.18 -7.81 -6.87
C GLU A 268 14.85 -7.75 -7.65
N LEU A 269 13.86 -7.03 -7.11
CA LEU A 269 12.56 -6.81 -7.77
C LEU A 269 12.69 -5.98 -9.05
N GLU A 270 13.44 -4.88 -9.03
CA GLU A 270 13.72 -4.08 -10.23
C GLU A 270 14.42 -4.91 -11.31
N ALA A 271 15.37 -5.76 -10.93
CA ALA A 271 16.07 -6.63 -11.86
C ALA A 271 15.14 -7.68 -12.50
N PHE A 272 14.10 -8.11 -11.78
CA PHE A 272 13.10 -9.03 -12.31
C PHE A 272 12.10 -8.34 -13.26
N GLN A 273 11.67 -7.13 -12.93
CA GLN A 273 10.72 -6.36 -13.74
C GLN A 273 11.30 -5.88 -15.08
N ASN A 274 12.63 -5.73 -15.16
CA ASN A 274 13.34 -5.28 -16.37
C ASN A 274 13.79 -6.43 -17.31
N GLN A 275 13.35 -7.67 -17.09
CA GLN A 275 13.67 -8.86 -17.92
C GLN A 275 12.52 -9.22 -18.87
#